data_AF-A0A1E8PKR7-F1
#
_entry.id   AF-A0A1E8PKR7-F1
#
_cell.length_a   1.000
_cell.length_b   1.000
_cell.length_c   1.000
_cell.angle_alpha   90.00
_cell.angle_beta   90.00
_cell.angle_gamma   90.00
#
_symmetry.space_group_name_H-M   'P 1'
#
loop_
_entity.id
_entity.type
_entity.pdbx_description
1 polymer ?
#
loop_
_entity_poly.entity_id
_entity_poly.type
_entity_poly.pdbx_seq_one_letter_code
_entity_poly.pdbx_strand_id
1 'polypeptide(L)'
;MQPFTATGDNAAQQQPALRQHGHRLKAALGALVFPVQRARWQAFIAGTPGLAALAQAHPSLLYKIYRPYASRHIGCAARAELLRGHYRFLWQAGARPLVEYAARRALVLAAIEGKDGAIYRLQLTAIHDSHREGDLCLRLTRDGVSLYLASFLFRPQPGGCAIQLGALQGLRSAAGAQAVKEATRALHGCRPKNLMVAALRDLGDFLAAAIWTWSAMPIASR
;
A
#
# COMPACT_ATOMS: atom_id res chain seq x y z
N MET A 1 -2.62 29.30 1.35
CA MET A 1 -3.07 28.08 0.65
C MET A 1 -2.47 28.11 -0.74
N GLN A 2 -1.41 27.33 -0.99
CA GLN A 2 -0.74 27.25 -2.30
C GLN A 2 -1.34 26.10 -3.11
N PRO A 3 -1.68 26.30 -4.40
CA PRO A 3 -2.33 25.28 -5.22
C PRO A 3 -1.33 24.20 -5.66
N PHE A 4 -1.75 22.94 -5.52
CA PHE A 4 -1.03 21.74 -5.96
C PHE A 4 -1.04 21.65 -7.49
N THR A 5 0.11 21.84 -8.14
CA THR A 5 0.30 21.52 -9.56
C THR A 5 0.79 20.07 -9.69
N ALA A 6 -0.07 19.22 -10.27
CA ALA A 6 0.21 17.82 -10.51
C ALA A 6 0.77 17.64 -11.93
N THR A 7 2.00 17.13 -12.04
CA THR A 7 2.53 16.56 -13.29
C THR A 7 3.10 15.19 -12.96
N GLY A 8 2.59 14.15 -13.62
CA GLY A 8 3.01 12.78 -13.35
C GLY A 8 2.40 11.80 -14.34
N ASP A 9 3.01 11.71 -15.52
CA ASP A 9 2.88 10.56 -16.40
C ASP A 9 3.71 9.38 -15.86
N ASN A 10 3.04 8.29 -15.52
CA ASN A 10 3.49 6.94 -15.87
C ASN A 10 2.38 5.94 -15.57
N ALA A 11 1.80 5.40 -16.64
CA ALA A 11 0.76 4.38 -16.61
C ALA A 11 1.27 3.10 -15.92
N ALA A 12 0.45 2.56 -15.02
CA ALA A 12 0.65 1.25 -14.45
C ALA A 12 0.78 0.21 -15.59
N GLN A 13 1.90 -0.51 -15.66
CA GLN A 13 2.10 -1.58 -16.63
C GLN A 13 0.99 -2.64 -16.51
N GLN A 14 0.10 -2.66 -17.51
CA GLN A 14 -0.95 -3.67 -17.65
C GLN A 14 -0.32 -5.04 -17.97
N GLN A 15 -0.84 -6.09 -17.32
CA GLN A 15 -0.34 -7.46 -17.46
C GLN A 15 -1.02 -8.22 -18.62
N PRO A 16 -0.34 -9.18 -19.26
CA PRO A 16 -0.90 -9.98 -20.34
C PRO A 16 -2.06 -10.87 -19.88
N ALA A 17 -3.11 -10.94 -20.71
CA ALA A 17 -4.39 -11.59 -20.42
C ALA A 17 -4.28 -13.06 -19.94
N LEU A 18 -3.30 -13.83 -20.41
CA LEU A 18 -3.16 -15.26 -20.08
C LEU A 18 -2.91 -15.52 -18.58
N ARG A 19 -2.16 -14.64 -17.89
CA ARG A 19 -1.91 -14.76 -16.44
C ARG A 19 -3.16 -14.43 -15.62
N GLN A 20 -4.02 -13.54 -16.10
CA GLN A 20 -5.26 -13.14 -15.43
C GLN A 20 -6.27 -14.30 -15.35
N HIS A 21 -6.34 -15.15 -16.37
CA HIS A 21 -7.23 -16.31 -16.42
C HIS A 21 -6.91 -17.37 -15.34
N GLY A 22 -5.62 -17.69 -15.14
CA GLY A 22 -5.20 -18.62 -14.09
C GLY A 22 -5.48 -18.11 -12.66
N HIS A 23 -5.45 -16.79 -12.46
CA HIS A 23 -5.83 -16.16 -11.20
C HIS A 23 -7.33 -16.24 -10.92
N ARG A 24 -8.17 -16.06 -11.95
CA ARG A 24 -9.63 -16.17 -11.85
C ARG A 24 -10.09 -17.61 -11.57
N LEU A 25 -9.45 -18.61 -12.17
CA LEU A 25 -9.74 -20.03 -11.88
C LEU A 25 -9.43 -20.39 -10.42
N LYS A 26 -8.25 -19.98 -9.92
CA LYS A 26 -7.89 -20.20 -8.51
C LYS A 26 -8.80 -19.44 -7.55
N ALA A 27 -9.25 -18.25 -7.95
CA ALA A 27 -10.22 -17.47 -7.19
C ALA A 27 -11.59 -18.18 -7.13
N ALA A 28 -12.07 -18.72 -8.24
CA ALA A 28 -13.32 -19.47 -8.32
C ALA A 28 -13.27 -20.76 -7.48
N LEU A 29 -12.16 -21.52 -7.57
CA LEU A 29 -11.96 -22.69 -6.72
C LEU A 29 -11.88 -22.32 -5.23
N GLY A 30 -11.16 -21.25 -4.89
CA GLY A 30 -11.11 -20.74 -3.53
C GLY A 30 -12.48 -20.32 -2.99
N ALA A 31 -13.33 -19.73 -3.83
CA ALA A 31 -14.69 -19.34 -3.49
C ALA A 31 -15.62 -20.53 -3.19
N LEU A 32 -15.36 -21.70 -3.79
CA LEU A 32 -16.08 -22.95 -3.50
C LEU A 32 -15.58 -23.60 -2.21
N VAL A 33 -14.28 -23.56 -1.95
CA VAL A 33 -13.66 -24.17 -0.75
C VAL A 33 -13.90 -23.34 0.52
N PHE A 34 -14.02 -22.02 0.40
CA PHE A 34 -14.15 -21.10 1.55
C PHE A 34 -15.40 -20.21 1.47
N PRO A 35 -16.62 -20.78 1.41
CA PRO A 35 -17.85 -20.01 1.20
C PRO A 35 -18.17 -19.05 2.35
N VAL A 36 -17.87 -19.43 3.60
CA VAL A 36 -18.09 -18.57 4.77
C VAL A 36 -17.16 -17.36 4.74
N GLN A 37 -15.87 -17.58 4.47
CA GLN A 37 -14.89 -16.49 4.41
C GLN A 37 -15.15 -15.58 3.21
N ARG A 38 -15.59 -16.15 2.09
CA ARG A 38 -16.10 -15.40 0.93
C ARG A 38 -17.23 -14.47 1.34
N ALA A 39 -18.30 -15.01 1.92
CA ALA A 39 -19.49 -14.24 2.28
C ALA A 39 -19.13 -13.11 3.25
N ARG A 40 -18.33 -13.39 4.28
CA ARG A 40 -17.84 -12.38 5.23
C ARG A 40 -17.02 -11.28 4.56
N TRP A 41 -16.12 -11.66 3.66
CA TRP A 41 -15.27 -10.69 2.95
C TRP A 41 -16.08 -9.83 1.98
N GLN A 42 -16.99 -10.44 1.22
CA GLN A 42 -17.88 -9.70 0.31
C GLN A 42 -18.83 -8.77 1.07
N ALA A 43 -19.41 -9.23 2.18
CA ALA A 43 -20.23 -8.38 3.05
C ALA A 43 -19.43 -7.20 3.60
N PHE A 44 -18.17 -7.42 4.00
CA PHE A 44 -17.29 -6.33 4.44
C PHE A 44 -16.98 -5.33 3.32
N ILE A 45 -16.66 -5.81 2.11
CA ILE A 45 -16.43 -4.93 0.94
C ILE A 45 -17.68 -4.09 0.64
N ALA A 46 -18.84 -4.73 0.61
CA ALA A 46 -20.11 -4.07 0.30
C ALA A 46 -20.50 -3.04 1.39
N GLY A 47 -20.23 -3.36 2.66
CA GLY A 47 -20.54 -2.50 3.80
C GLY A 47 -19.49 -1.41 4.08
N THR A 48 -18.35 -1.40 3.40
CA THR A 48 -17.29 -0.41 3.63
C THR A 48 -17.34 0.70 2.56
N PRO A 49 -17.54 1.98 2.94
CA PRO A 49 -17.70 3.07 1.98
C PRO A 49 -16.54 3.17 0.99
N GLY A 50 -16.83 3.15 -0.32
CA GLY A 50 -15.82 3.24 -1.39
C GLY A 50 -15.03 1.95 -1.67
N LEU A 51 -15.02 0.97 -0.76
CA LEU A 51 -14.25 -0.26 -0.95
C LEU A 51 -14.82 -1.15 -2.07
N ALA A 52 -16.14 -1.14 -2.27
CA ALA A 52 -16.77 -1.81 -3.41
C ALA A 52 -16.30 -1.24 -4.75
N ALA A 53 -16.17 0.08 -4.87
CA ALA A 53 -15.66 0.73 -6.08
C ALA A 53 -14.17 0.41 -6.31
N LEU A 54 -13.37 0.37 -5.24
CA LEU A 54 -11.99 -0.10 -5.30
C LEU A 54 -11.89 -1.56 -5.76
N ALA A 55 -12.77 -2.43 -5.28
CA ALA A 55 -12.80 -3.84 -5.69
C ALA A 55 -13.25 -4.05 -7.14
N GLN A 56 -14.06 -3.14 -7.69
CA GLN A 56 -14.40 -3.15 -9.12
C GLN A 56 -13.20 -2.73 -9.97
N ALA A 57 -12.48 -1.68 -9.57
CA ALA A 57 -11.27 -1.22 -10.26
C ALA A 57 -10.10 -2.20 -10.14
N HIS A 58 -10.01 -2.89 -9.00
CA HIS A 58 -8.95 -3.84 -8.65
C HIS A 58 -9.54 -5.19 -8.22
N PRO A 59 -9.94 -6.05 -9.19
CA PRO A 59 -10.63 -7.31 -8.91
C PRO A 59 -9.87 -8.26 -7.99
N SER A 60 -8.54 -8.10 -7.85
CA SER A 60 -7.76 -8.90 -6.90
C SER A 60 -8.25 -8.80 -5.47
N LEU A 61 -8.83 -7.67 -5.06
CA LEU A 61 -9.40 -7.52 -3.73
C LEU A 61 -10.43 -8.61 -3.43
N LEU A 62 -11.23 -9.02 -4.41
CA LEU A 62 -12.26 -10.05 -4.23
C LEU A 62 -11.69 -11.44 -3.92
N TYR A 63 -10.47 -11.74 -4.36
CA TYR A 63 -9.89 -13.07 -4.26
C TYR A 63 -8.54 -13.16 -3.53
N LYS A 64 -8.00 -12.05 -3.02
CA LYS A 64 -6.78 -12.01 -2.19
C LYS A 64 -6.85 -12.96 -0.99
N ILE A 65 -8.05 -13.14 -0.42
CA ILE A 65 -8.31 -14.09 0.67
C ILE A 65 -8.12 -15.57 0.29
N TYR A 66 -7.92 -15.94 -0.97
CA TYR A 66 -7.70 -17.34 -1.39
C TYR A 66 -6.25 -17.67 -1.78
N ARG A 67 -5.40 -16.67 -2.00
CA ARG A 67 -3.97 -16.85 -2.34
C ARG A 67 -3.04 -16.51 -1.17
N PRO A 68 -1.86 -17.13 -1.06
CA PRO A 68 -0.86 -16.72 -0.07
C PRO A 68 -0.58 -15.21 -0.20
N TYR A 69 -1.07 -14.44 0.78
CA TYR A 69 -1.09 -12.98 0.80
C TYR A 69 -0.68 -12.54 2.21
N ALA A 70 0.18 -11.54 2.29
CA ALA A 70 0.88 -11.01 3.47
C ALA A 70 1.82 -12.00 4.18
N SER A 71 1.43 -13.27 4.31
CA SER A 71 2.26 -14.35 4.84
C SER A 71 1.79 -15.71 4.28
N ARG A 72 2.74 -16.62 4.08
CA ARG A 72 2.45 -18.01 3.68
C ARG A 72 1.98 -18.88 4.84
N HIS A 73 2.13 -18.40 6.08
CA HIS A 73 1.84 -19.14 7.31
C HIS A 73 0.41 -18.93 7.83
N ILE A 74 -0.42 -18.13 7.14
CA ILE A 74 -1.78 -17.81 7.58
C ILE A 74 -2.86 -18.36 6.62
N GLY A 75 -3.89 -18.97 7.21
CA GLY A 75 -5.04 -19.52 6.50
C GLY A 75 -5.96 -18.44 5.91
N CYS A 76 -6.98 -18.88 5.15
CA CYS A 76 -7.96 -17.99 4.51
C CYS A 76 -8.69 -17.08 5.51
N ALA A 77 -9.15 -17.64 6.63
CA ALA A 77 -9.84 -16.86 7.67
C ALA A 77 -8.95 -15.76 8.27
N ALA A 78 -7.72 -16.09 8.66
CA ALA A 78 -6.76 -15.12 9.19
C ALA A 78 -6.38 -14.03 8.15
N ARG A 79 -6.31 -14.39 6.86
CA ARG A 79 -6.09 -13.42 5.77
C ARG A 79 -7.27 -12.47 5.61
N ALA A 80 -8.51 -12.97 5.70
CA ALA A 80 -9.70 -12.14 5.66
C ALA A 80 -9.73 -11.14 6.83
N GLU A 81 -9.44 -11.60 8.05
CA GLU A 81 -9.37 -10.71 9.22
C GLU A 81 -8.24 -9.68 9.12
N LEU A 82 -7.07 -10.07 8.59
CA LEU A 82 -5.97 -9.13 8.35
C LEU A 82 -6.38 -8.01 7.39
N LEU A 83 -7.01 -8.35 6.26
CA LEU A 83 -7.49 -7.37 5.29
C LEU A 83 -8.61 -6.49 5.86
N ARG A 84 -9.58 -7.09 6.57
CA ARG A 84 -10.64 -6.32 7.24
C ARG A 84 -10.05 -5.33 8.25
N GLY A 85 -9.08 -5.78 9.05
CA GLY A 85 -8.37 -4.94 10.00
C GLY A 85 -7.63 -3.79 9.33
N HIS A 86 -6.92 -4.07 8.24
CA HIS A 86 -6.21 -3.07 7.44
C HIS A 86 -7.13 -1.95 6.94
N TYR A 87 -8.23 -2.30 6.27
CA TYR A 87 -9.16 -1.31 5.73
C TYR A 87 -9.94 -0.58 6.83
N ARG A 88 -10.32 -1.26 7.92
CA ARG A 88 -10.95 -0.60 9.08
C ARG A 88 -10.03 0.47 9.66
N PHE A 89 -8.77 0.15 9.91
CA PHE A 89 -7.79 1.11 10.41
C PHE A 89 -7.67 2.33 9.49
N LEU A 90 -7.48 2.10 8.19
CA LEU A 90 -7.35 3.19 7.22
C LEU A 90 -8.59 4.10 7.18
N TRP A 91 -9.79 3.51 7.26
CA TRP A 91 -11.02 4.29 7.25
C TRP A 91 -11.22 5.07 8.56
N GLN A 92 -10.90 4.45 9.70
CA GLN A 92 -10.93 5.11 11.01
C GLN A 92 -9.92 6.27 11.10
N ALA A 93 -8.76 6.11 10.46
CA ALA A 93 -7.75 7.17 10.35
C ALA A 93 -8.12 8.27 9.33
N GLY A 94 -9.29 8.20 8.67
CA GLY A 94 -9.69 9.15 7.64
C GLY A 94 -8.90 9.03 6.32
N ALA A 95 -8.14 7.96 6.13
CA ALA A 95 -7.24 7.78 4.98
C ALA A 95 -7.95 7.30 3.70
N ARG A 96 -9.28 7.18 3.68
CA ARG A 96 -10.05 6.73 2.51
C ARG A 96 -9.70 7.54 1.24
N PRO A 97 -9.74 8.89 1.22
CA PRO A 97 -9.44 9.66 0.01
C PRO A 97 -8.00 9.41 -0.48
N LEU A 98 -7.06 9.26 0.45
CA LEU A 98 -5.66 8.94 0.16
C LEU A 98 -5.54 7.56 -0.50
N VAL A 99 -6.21 6.54 0.03
CA VAL A 99 -6.21 5.18 -0.55
C VAL A 99 -6.87 5.19 -1.94
N GLU A 100 -8.02 5.86 -2.09
CA GLU A 100 -8.73 5.96 -3.36
C GLU A 100 -7.91 6.69 -4.44
N TYR A 101 -7.15 7.71 -4.05
CA TYR A 101 -6.22 8.39 -4.96
C TYR A 101 -5.03 7.49 -5.31
N ALA A 102 -4.37 6.94 -4.29
CA ALA A 102 -3.19 6.09 -4.43
C ALA A 102 -3.46 4.79 -5.22
N ALA A 103 -4.71 4.32 -5.22
CA ALA A 103 -5.16 3.17 -6.01
C ALA A 103 -5.29 3.46 -7.50
N ARG A 104 -5.38 4.73 -7.90
CA ARG A 104 -5.52 5.16 -9.30
C ARG A 104 -4.22 5.71 -9.87
N ARG A 105 -3.44 6.40 -9.03
CA ARG A 105 -2.20 7.07 -9.43
C ARG A 105 -1.23 7.19 -8.26
N ALA A 106 0.06 7.32 -8.55
CA ALA A 106 1.07 7.54 -7.51
C ALA A 106 0.85 8.89 -6.81
N LEU A 107 0.72 8.86 -5.49
CA LEU A 107 0.69 10.05 -4.64
C LEU A 107 2.12 10.41 -4.22
N VAL A 108 2.61 11.57 -4.64
CA VAL A 108 3.91 12.07 -4.17
C VAL A 108 3.74 12.57 -2.73
N LEU A 109 4.40 11.91 -1.78
CA LEU A 109 4.41 12.29 -0.37
C LEU A 109 5.50 13.32 -0.06
N ALA A 110 6.65 13.20 -0.73
CA ALA A 110 7.77 14.11 -0.57
C ALA A 110 8.63 14.14 -1.85
N ALA A 111 9.31 15.26 -2.06
CA ALA A 111 10.33 15.42 -3.09
C ALA A 111 11.57 16.06 -2.49
N ILE A 112 12.75 15.58 -2.89
CA ILE A 112 14.05 16.04 -2.39
C ILE A 112 14.98 16.14 -3.59
N GLU A 113 15.63 17.29 -3.77
CA GLU A 113 16.71 17.44 -4.73
C GLU A 113 18.02 16.94 -4.10
N GLY A 114 18.71 16.02 -4.78
CA GLY A 114 20.02 15.53 -4.36
C GLY A 114 21.12 16.53 -4.68
N LYS A 115 22.31 16.38 -4.06
CA LYS A 115 23.49 17.22 -4.38
C LYS A 115 23.98 17.10 -5.83
N ASP A 116 23.49 16.11 -6.56
CA ASP A 116 23.75 15.87 -7.98
C ASP A 116 22.67 16.49 -8.89
N GLY A 117 21.73 17.25 -8.34
CA GLY A 117 20.60 17.88 -9.06
C GLY A 117 19.47 16.91 -9.41
N ALA A 118 19.60 15.62 -9.09
CA ALA A 118 18.57 14.63 -9.38
C ALA A 118 17.38 14.79 -8.42
N ILE A 119 16.16 14.59 -8.94
CA ILE A 119 14.95 14.72 -8.13
C ILE A 119 14.53 13.35 -7.59
N TYR A 120 14.64 13.21 -6.28
CA TYR A 120 14.14 12.06 -5.53
C TYR A 120 12.69 12.30 -5.13
N ARG A 121 11.82 11.33 -5.42
CA ARG A 121 10.41 11.38 -4.99
C ARG A 121 10.06 10.16 -4.17
N LEU A 122 9.40 10.41 -3.04
CA LEU A 122 8.75 9.40 -2.24
C LEU A 122 7.28 9.34 -2.65
N GLN A 123 6.83 8.17 -3.11
CA GLN A 123 5.51 7.99 -3.70
C GLN A 123 4.76 6.87 -2.99
N LEU A 124 3.47 7.07 -2.75
CA LEU A 124 2.55 6.06 -2.26
C LEU A 124 1.65 5.58 -3.40
N THR A 125 1.51 4.27 -3.51
CA THR A 125 0.50 3.62 -4.36
C THR A 125 -0.27 2.61 -3.52
N ALA A 126 -1.48 2.29 -3.95
CA ALA A 126 -2.34 1.33 -3.28
C ALA A 126 -2.86 0.29 -4.27
N ILE A 127 -3.14 -0.90 -3.74
CA ILE A 127 -3.88 -1.99 -4.37
C ILE A 127 -3.32 -2.37 -5.74
N HIS A 128 -2.29 -3.21 -5.74
CA HIS A 128 -1.76 -3.80 -6.97
C HIS A 128 -2.22 -5.25 -7.12
N ASP A 129 -2.80 -5.60 -8.28
CA ASP A 129 -3.42 -6.92 -8.48
C ASP A 129 -2.45 -8.10 -8.38
N SER A 130 -1.20 -7.91 -8.80
CA SER A 130 -0.16 -8.93 -8.73
C SER A 130 0.47 -9.05 -7.34
N HIS A 131 0.46 -7.99 -6.53
CA HIS A 131 1.17 -7.95 -5.26
C HIS A 131 0.56 -8.90 -4.24
N ARG A 132 1.44 -9.56 -3.49
CA ARG A 132 1.07 -10.53 -2.44
C ARG A 132 1.57 -10.11 -1.07
N GLU A 133 2.28 -9.00 -0.97
CA GLU A 133 3.09 -8.64 0.19
C GLU A 133 2.53 -7.41 0.93
N GLY A 134 1.51 -6.76 0.37
CA GLY A 134 0.88 -5.58 0.96
C GLY A 134 -0.15 -4.96 0.02
N ASP A 135 -1.03 -4.14 0.60
CA ASP A 135 -2.05 -3.37 -0.12
C ASP A 135 -1.61 -1.93 -0.33
N LEU A 136 -0.61 -1.46 0.42
CA LEU A 136 0.06 -0.19 0.19
C LEU A 136 1.51 -0.43 -0.24
N CYS A 137 2.03 0.49 -1.04
CA CYS A 137 3.37 0.40 -1.58
C CYS A 137 4.02 1.78 -1.59
N LEU A 138 5.10 1.92 -0.83
CA LEU A 138 5.95 3.10 -0.82
C LEU A 138 7.07 2.90 -1.83
N ARG A 139 7.33 3.89 -2.68
CA ARG A 139 8.36 3.86 -3.72
C ARG A 139 9.24 5.08 -3.59
N LEU A 140 10.56 4.87 -3.64
CA LEU A 140 11.52 5.93 -3.85
C LEU A 140 11.97 5.90 -5.29
N THR A 141 11.83 7.01 -6.01
CA THR A 141 12.30 7.17 -7.39
C THR A 141 13.38 8.24 -7.47
N ARG A 142 14.32 8.10 -8.40
CA ARG A 142 15.27 9.14 -8.84
C ARG A 142 14.93 9.49 -10.29
N ASP A 143 14.53 10.72 -10.55
CA ASP A 143 14.11 11.20 -11.89
C ASP A 143 13.07 10.29 -12.55
N GLY A 144 12.11 9.82 -11.75
CA GLY A 144 11.04 8.90 -12.19
C GLY A 144 11.44 7.42 -12.25
N VAL A 145 12.73 7.09 -12.15
CA VAL A 145 13.21 5.70 -12.13
C VAL A 145 13.13 5.13 -10.72
N SER A 146 12.48 3.97 -10.56
CA SER A 146 12.33 3.30 -9.26
C SER A 146 13.68 2.85 -8.69
N LEU A 147 13.98 3.24 -7.45
CA LEU A 147 15.19 2.89 -6.72
C LEU A 147 14.92 1.89 -5.59
N TYR A 148 13.86 2.13 -4.81
CA TYR A 148 13.40 1.25 -3.73
C TYR A 148 11.88 1.11 -3.74
N LEU A 149 11.42 -0.03 -3.25
CA LEU A 149 10.02 -0.35 -3.05
C LEU A 149 9.82 -1.00 -1.68
N ALA A 150 8.78 -0.57 -0.97
CA ALA A 150 8.33 -1.21 0.25
C ALA A 150 6.84 -1.55 0.15
N SER A 151 6.51 -2.85 0.14
CA SER A 151 5.12 -3.33 0.19
C SER A 151 4.72 -3.56 1.64
N PHE A 152 3.60 -2.98 2.05
CA PHE A 152 3.15 -3.03 3.43
C PHE A 152 1.64 -3.00 3.58
N LEU A 153 1.19 -3.32 4.78
CA LEU A 153 -0.19 -3.14 5.22
C LEU A 153 -0.22 -2.79 6.71
N PHE A 154 -1.38 -2.35 7.15
CA PHE A 154 -1.67 -2.07 8.55
C PHE A 154 -2.30 -3.30 9.19
N ARG A 155 -1.69 -3.78 10.28
CA ARG A 155 -2.18 -4.87 11.10
C ARG A 155 -2.62 -4.29 12.45
N PRO A 156 -3.92 -4.29 12.77
CA PRO A 156 -4.40 -3.91 14.09
C PRO A 156 -3.75 -4.76 15.19
N GLN A 157 -3.43 -4.13 16.31
CA GLN A 157 -2.88 -4.76 17.51
C GLN A 157 -3.59 -4.22 18.75
N PRO A 158 -3.55 -4.92 19.89
CA PRO A 158 -3.99 -4.34 21.16
C PRO A 158 -3.26 -3.01 21.40
N GLY A 159 -4.03 -1.94 21.64
CA GLY A 159 -3.48 -0.59 21.89
C GLY A 159 -3.08 0.21 20.64
N GLY A 160 -3.31 -0.29 19.42
CA GLY A 160 -3.07 0.51 18.21
C GLY A 160 -2.97 -0.30 16.92
N CYS A 161 -2.04 0.07 16.07
CA CYS A 161 -1.80 -0.61 14.80
C CYS A 161 -0.31 -0.68 14.50
N ALA A 162 0.14 -1.81 13.95
CA ALA A 162 1.49 -2.00 13.47
C ALA A 162 1.54 -1.98 11.94
N ILE A 163 2.64 -1.50 11.38
CA ILE A 163 2.94 -1.71 9.96
C ILE A 163 3.57 -3.08 9.80
N GLN A 164 2.93 -3.93 9.00
CA GLN A 164 3.51 -5.19 8.54
C GLN A 164 4.20 -4.95 7.19
N LEU A 165 5.53 -5.05 7.16
CA LEU A 165 6.32 -5.04 5.94
C LEU A 165 6.34 -6.43 5.31
N GLY A 166 5.76 -6.57 4.11
CA GLY A 166 5.88 -7.80 3.35
C GLY A 166 7.13 -7.82 2.45
N ALA A 167 7.59 -6.65 2.01
CA ALA A 167 8.86 -6.52 1.31
C ALA A 167 9.46 -5.13 1.46
N LEU A 168 10.80 -5.08 1.44
CA LEU A 168 11.60 -3.88 1.27
C LEU A 168 12.75 -4.23 0.32
N GLN A 169 12.66 -3.77 -0.93
CA GLN A 169 13.52 -4.21 -2.02
C GLN A 169 14.11 -3.01 -2.76
N GLY A 170 15.43 -3.03 -2.97
CA GLY A 170 16.10 -2.13 -3.90
C GLY A 170 16.32 -2.80 -5.26
N LEU A 171 16.93 -2.08 -6.20
CA LEU A 171 17.34 -2.64 -7.49
C LEU A 171 18.31 -3.82 -7.31
N ARG A 172 17.95 -4.99 -7.84
CA ARG A 172 18.72 -6.25 -7.71
C ARG A 172 19.63 -6.47 -8.93
N SER A 173 20.60 -5.58 -9.12
CA SER A 173 21.62 -5.69 -10.18
C SER A 173 22.91 -4.98 -9.75
N ALA A 174 24.02 -5.24 -10.43
CA ALA A 174 25.27 -4.50 -10.19
C ALA A 174 25.09 -2.99 -10.40
N ALA A 175 24.39 -2.62 -11.47
CA ALA A 175 23.96 -1.24 -11.73
C ALA A 175 23.06 -0.71 -10.61
N GLY A 176 22.16 -1.54 -10.07
CA GLY A 176 21.33 -1.20 -8.92
C GLY A 176 22.12 -0.91 -7.65
N ALA A 177 23.12 -1.73 -7.33
CA ALA A 177 24.01 -1.50 -6.20
C ALA A 177 24.78 -0.19 -6.35
N GLN A 178 25.23 0.12 -7.57
CA GLN A 178 25.88 1.39 -7.89
C GLN A 178 24.92 2.58 -7.74
N ALA A 179 23.70 2.48 -8.27
CA ALA A 179 22.66 3.50 -8.11
C ALA A 179 22.32 3.78 -6.64
N VAL A 180 22.33 2.76 -5.78
CA VAL A 180 22.12 2.95 -4.32
C VAL A 180 23.30 3.69 -3.68
N LYS A 181 24.54 3.40 -4.08
CA LYS A 181 25.73 4.14 -3.59
C LYS A 181 25.68 5.60 -4.01
N GLU A 182 25.34 5.86 -5.27
CA GLU A 182 25.15 7.22 -5.80
C GLU A 182 24.05 7.96 -5.07
N ALA A 183 22.88 7.34 -4.92
CA ALA A 183 21.77 7.93 -4.18
C ALA A 183 22.12 8.22 -2.72
N THR A 184 22.90 7.35 -2.08
CA THR A 184 23.39 7.61 -0.71
C THR A 184 24.28 8.85 -0.68
N ARG A 185 25.18 9.02 -1.67
CA ARG A 185 26.02 10.21 -1.78
C ARG A 185 25.17 11.46 -2.08
N ALA A 186 24.18 11.33 -2.96
CA ALA A 186 23.26 12.38 -3.38
C ALA A 186 22.40 12.90 -2.21
N LEU A 187 21.95 11.99 -1.33
CA LEU A 187 21.10 12.25 -0.18
C LEU A 187 21.91 12.49 1.11
N HIS A 188 23.03 13.21 1.02
CA HIS A 188 23.87 13.61 2.17
C HIS A 188 24.32 12.46 3.09
N GLY A 189 24.56 11.27 2.53
CA GLY A 189 24.95 10.08 3.29
C GLY A 189 23.77 9.26 3.83
N CYS A 190 22.53 9.72 3.67
CA CYS A 190 21.34 8.96 4.05
C CYS A 190 21.14 7.78 3.09
N ARG A 191 21.27 6.56 3.62
CA ARG A 191 21.02 5.34 2.82
C ARG A 191 19.54 5.26 2.45
N PRO A 192 19.19 5.05 1.16
CA PRO A 192 17.80 4.96 0.72
C PRO A 192 16.93 3.98 1.54
N LYS A 193 17.47 2.81 1.91
CA LYS A 193 16.78 1.85 2.77
C LYS A 193 16.35 2.45 4.12
N ASN A 194 17.20 3.26 4.75
CA ASN A 194 16.90 3.88 6.03
C ASN A 194 15.84 4.97 5.87
N LEU A 195 15.93 5.78 4.80
CA LEU A 195 14.91 6.76 4.44
C LEU A 195 13.54 6.10 4.26
N MET A 196 13.47 4.95 3.58
CA MET A 196 12.22 4.20 3.41
C MET A 196 11.63 3.76 4.76
N VAL A 197 12.46 3.23 5.66
CA VAL A 197 11.99 2.78 6.99
C VAL A 197 11.54 3.94 7.85
N ALA A 198 12.26 5.07 7.84
CA ALA A 198 11.87 6.28 8.55
C ALA A 198 10.52 6.80 8.04
N ALA A 199 10.38 6.96 6.72
CA ALA A 199 9.14 7.43 6.12
C ALA A 199 7.94 6.50 6.38
N LEU A 200 8.16 5.18 6.45
CA LEU A 200 7.12 4.24 6.84
C LEU A 200 6.67 4.45 8.30
N ARG A 201 7.61 4.70 9.21
CA ARG A 201 7.29 5.00 10.61
C ARG A 201 6.50 6.30 10.70
N ASP A 202 6.97 7.37 10.06
CA ASP A 202 6.31 8.68 10.07
C ASP A 202 4.89 8.59 9.49
N LEU A 203 4.70 7.82 8.40
CA LEU A 203 3.37 7.56 7.84
C LEU A 203 2.47 6.80 8.81
N GLY A 204 3.02 5.81 9.52
CA GLY A 204 2.30 5.04 10.53
C GLY A 204 1.85 5.93 11.69
N ASP A 205 2.76 6.75 12.22
CA ASP A 205 2.51 7.65 13.34
C ASP A 205 1.49 8.72 12.95
N PHE A 206 1.60 9.30 11.75
CA PHE A 206 0.62 10.26 11.21
C PHE A 206 -0.80 9.67 11.18
N LEU A 207 -0.95 8.45 10.65
CA LEU A 207 -2.25 7.79 10.55
C LEU A 207 -2.79 7.32 11.91
N ALA A 208 -1.91 6.91 12.83
CA ALA A 208 -2.30 6.53 14.18
C ALA A 208 -2.77 7.76 14.98
N ALA A 209 -2.04 8.89 14.89
CA ALA A 209 -2.40 10.14 15.56
C ALA A 209 -3.78 10.65 15.13
N ALA A 210 -4.13 10.49 13.85
CA ALA A 210 -5.45 10.86 13.35
C ALA A 210 -6.57 10.18 14.15
N ILE A 211 -6.45 8.88 14.47
CA ILE A 211 -7.47 8.14 15.23
C ILE A 211 -7.66 8.72 16.63
N TRP A 212 -6.57 9.09 17.30
CA TRP A 212 -6.61 9.71 18.64
C TRP A 212 -7.26 11.09 18.62
N THR A 213 -6.98 11.90 17.60
CA THR A 213 -7.59 13.24 17.47
C THR A 213 -9.12 13.18 17.32
N TRP A 214 -9.65 12.16 16.61
CA TRP A 214 -11.10 11.95 16.52
C TRP A 214 -11.71 11.39 17.80
N SER A 215 -10.97 10.59 18.57
CA SER A 215 -11.45 10.01 19.82
C SER A 215 -11.45 11.01 20.98
N ALA A 216 -10.61 12.05 20.92
CA ALA A 216 -10.47 13.08 21.93
C ALA A 216 -11.37 14.31 21.70
N MET A 217 -12.05 14.42 20.55
CA MET A 217 -13.07 15.45 20.36
C MET A 217 -14.37 15.01 21.08
N PRO A 218 -14.80 15.70 22.16
CA PRO A 218 -16.11 15.44 22.72
C PRO A 218 -17.15 15.79 21.65
N ILE A 219 -18.05 14.85 21.39
CA ILE A 219 -19.23 15.09 20.55
C ILE A 219 -20.01 16.22 21.22
N ALA A 220 -19.86 17.45 20.74
CA ALA A 220 -20.76 18.53 21.07
C ALA A 220 -22.12 18.17 20.45
N SER A 221 -22.98 17.56 21.27
CA SER A 221 -24.37 17.32 20.93
C SER A 221 -25.03 18.65 20.59
N ARG A 222 -25.55 18.77 19.38
CA ARG A 222 -26.62 19.71 19.03
C ARG A 222 -27.86 18.91 18.69
#